data_AF-A0A7S2WQV1-F1
#
_entry.id   AF-A0A7S2WQV1-F1
#
_cell.length_a   1.000
_cell.length_b   1.000
_cell.length_c   1.000
_cell.angle_alpha   90.00
_cell.angle_beta   90.00
_cell.angle_gamma   90.00
#
_symmetry.space_group_name_H-M   'P 1'
#
loop_
_entity.id
_entity.type
_entity.pdbx_description
1 polymer ?
#
loop_
_entity_poly.entity_id
_entity_poly.type
_entity_poly.pdbx_seq_one_letter_code
_entity_poly.pdbx_strand_id
1 'polypeptide(L)'
;VEYPRHMDSKAVSLIKKVLTADLTKRHGCLKNGVTDIQKAKWFAKTNWKAILSESISPPYIPTIDSPGDTQNFDEYPDSDPGSLKPVSATDQEAFEEFDEIGFREMDATATGDKEDKGEAGGPES
;
A
#
# COMPACT_ATOMS: atom_id res chain seq x y z
N VAL A 1 0.75 -21.89 21.22
CA VAL A 1 0.88 -20.42 21.29
C VAL A 1 -0.22 -19.89 22.20
N GLU A 2 0.16 -19.20 23.26
CA GLU A 2 -0.75 -18.57 24.20
C GLU A 2 -0.98 -17.11 23.78
N TYR A 3 -2.23 -16.64 23.86
CA TYR A 3 -2.60 -15.27 23.46
C TYR A 3 -2.98 -14.46 24.70
N PRO A 4 -2.64 -13.16 24.77
CA PRO A 4 -3.06 -12.31 25.86
C PRO A 4 -4.59 -12.27 26.02
N ARG A 5 -5.08 -12.29 27.27
CA ARG A 5 -6.52 -12.35 27.58
C ARG A 5 -7.35 -11.18 27.02
N HIS A 6 -6.73 -10.02 26.82
CA HIS A 6 -7.39 -8.81 26.31
C HIS A 6 -7.50 -8.78 24.77
N MET A 7 -6.93 -9.75 24.07
CA MET A 7 -6.95 -9.79 22.61
C MET A 7 -8.33 -10.24 22.11
N ASP A 8 -8.87 -9.56 21.09
CA ASP A 8 -10.15 -9.95 20.49
C ASP A 8 -10.05 -11.38 19.90
N SER A 9 -11.01 -12.23 20.28
CA SER A 9 -11.16 -13.59 19.74
C SER A 9 -11.15 -13.68 18.21
N LYS A 10 -11.71 -12.69 17.50
CA LYS A 10 -11.74 -12.58 16.04
C LYS A 10 -10.34 -12.30 15.49
N ALA A 11 -9.56 -11.44 16.15
CA ALA A 11 -8.16 -11.19 15.81
C ALA A 11 -7.33 -12.46 16.04
N VAL A 12 -7.47 -13.11 17.19
CA VAL A 12 -6.80 -14.38 17.51
C VAL A 12 -7.11 -15.44 16.46
N SER A 13 -8.37 -15.55 16.04
CA SER A 13 -8.77 -16.50 14.99
C SER A 13 -8.10 -16.21 13.65
N LEU A 14 -7.95 -14.95 13.27
CA LEU A 14 -7.27 -14.56 12.04
C LEU A 14 -5.76 -14.88 12.14
N ILE A 15 -5.11 -14.49 13.23
CA ILE A 15 -3.68 -14.73 13.47
C ILE A 15 -3.37 -16.23 13.35
N LYS A 16 -4.17 -17.10 13.98
CA LYS A 16 -3.99 -18.56 13.89
C LYS A 16 -4.03 -19.07 12.44
N LYS A 17 -4.92 -18.52 11.62
CA LYS A 17 -5.10 -18.94 10.22
C LYS A 17 -3.97 -18.46 9.31
N VAL A 18 -3.49 -17.24 9.52
CA VAL A 18 -2.37 -16.65 8.76
C VAL A 18 -1.04 -17.27 9.18
N LEU A 19 -0.85 -17.58 10.48
CA LEU A 19 0.35 -18.22 11.01
C LEU A 19 0.26 -19.76 11.02
N THR A 20 -0.49 -20.35 10.09
CA THR A 20 -0.55 -21.81 9.93
C THR A 20 0.75 -22.30 9.31
N ALA A 21 1.45 -23.25 9.96
CA ALA A 21 2.72 -23.78 9.46
C ALA A 21 2.57 -24.42 8.07
N ASP A 22 1.53 -25.24 7.90
CA ASP A 22 1.18 -25.89 6.63
C ASP A 22 0.64 -24.87 5.60
N LEU A 23 1.41 -24.66 4.53
CA LEU A 23 1.06 -23.72 3.46
C LEU A 23 -0.25 -24.06 2.75
N THR A 24 -0.60 -25.34 2.66
CA THR A 24 -1.83 -25.80 2.00
C THR A 24 -3.11 -25.47 2.80
N LYS A 25 -2.94 -25.01 4.05
CA LYS A 25 -4.02 -24.62 4.96
C LYS A 25 -3.95 -23.15 5.37
N ARG A 26 -2.83 -22.46 5.08
CA ARG A 26 -2.59 -21.06 5.44
C ARG A 26 -3.50 -20.14 4.64
N HIS A 27 -4.28 -19.31 5.34
CA HIS A 27 -5.08 -18.27 4.66
C HIS A 27 -4.15 -17.32 3.89
N GLY A 28 -4.53 -17.00 2.65
CA GLY A 28 -3.67 -16.30 1.69
C GLY A 28 -2.98 -17.24 0.69
N CYS A 29 -2.78 -18.52 1.03
CA CYS A 29 -2.16 -19.52 0.15
C CYS A 29 -3.18 -20.51 -0.46
N LEU A 30 -4.45 -20.44 -0.04
CA LEU A 30 -5.53 -21.29 -0.56
C LEU A 30 -6.03 -20.79 -1.92
N LYS A 31 -6.93 -21.55 -2.55
CA LYS A 31 -7.54 -21.22 -3.85
C LYS A 31 -8.17 -19.82 -3.93
N ASN A 32 -8.69 -19.28 -2.81
CA ASN A 32 -9.31 -17.96 -2.78
C ASN A 32 -8.30 -16.84 -2.45
N GLY A 33 -7.04 -17.20 -2.14
CA GLY A 33 -5.94 -16.28 -1.85
C GLY A 33 -6.30 -15.25 -0.77
N VAL A 34 -6.10 -13.98 -1.10
CA VAL A 34 -6.36 -12.82 -0.23
C VAL A 34 -7.84 -12.70 0.18
N THR A 35 -8.76 -13.25 -0.61
CA THR A 35 -10.20 -13.18 -0.32
C THR A 35 -10.55 -13.86 1.00
N ASP A 36 -9.85 -14.94 1.35
CA ASP A 36 -10.06 -15.63 2.64
C ASP A 36 -9.64 -14.76 3.84
N ILE A 37 -8.67 -13.86 3.64
CA ILE A 37 -8.23 -12.89 4.65
C ILE A 37 -9.27 -11.78 4.75
N GLN A 38 -9.68 -11.19 3.62
CA GLN A 38 -10.67 -10.10 3.57
C GLN A 38 -12.03 -10.49 4.18
N LYS A 39 -12.45 -11.76 4.01
CA LYS A 39 -13.70 -12.29 4.55
C LYS A 39 -13.61 -12.75 6.02
N ALA A 40 -12.46 -12.62 6.67
CA ALA A 40 -12.32 -12.99 8.07
C ALA A 40 -13.21 -12.13 8.98
N LYS A 41 -13.75 -12.73 10.06
CA LYS A 41 -14.65 -12.04 11.01
C LYS A 41 -14.05 -10.78 11.62
N TRP A 42 -12.71 -10.71 11.71
CA TRP A 42 -12.00 -9.53 12.17
C TRP A 42 -12.27 -8.30 11.28
N PHE A 43 -12.32 -8.50 9.96
CA PHE A 43 -12.55 -7.45 8.97
C PHE A 43 -14.02 -7.30 8.56
N ALA A 44 -14.97 -7.80 9.35
CA ALA A 44 -16.40 -7.78 8.99
C ALA A 44 -16.97 -6.36 8.80
N LYS A 45 -16.35 -5.35 9.41
CA LYS A 45 -16.73 -3.92 9.28
C LYS A 45 -15.85 -3.14 8.30
N THR A 46 -14.89 -3.80 7.66
CA THR A 46 -13.89 -3.16 6.81
C THR A 46 -14.45 -2.96 5.41
N ASN A 47 -14.52 -1.70 4.96
CA ASN A 47 -14.86 -1.37 3.58
C ASN A 47 -13.58 -1.26 2.74
N TRP A 48 -13.20 -2.37 2.09
CA TRP A 48 -11.99 -2.45 1.28
C TRP A 48 -11.98 -1.48 0.09
N LYS A 49 -13.14 -1.19 -0.51
CA LYS A 49 -13.23 -0.24 -1.62
C LYS A 49 -12.96 1.18 -1.15
N ALA A 50 -13.50 1.56 0.00
CA ALA A 50 -13.30 2.91 0.55
C ALA A 50 -11.86 3.13 1.03
N ILE A 51 -11.20 2.09 1.56
CA ILE A 51 -9.76 2.12 1.86
C ILE A 51 -8.94 2.33 0.59
N LEU A 52 -9.23 1.54 -0.45
CA LEU A 52 -8.49 1.61 -1.72
C LEU A 52 -8.65 2.97 -2.40
N SER A 53 -9.82 3.60 -2.27
CA SER A 53 -10.09 4.93 -2.83
C SER A 53 -9.71 6.07 -1.88
N GLU A 54 -9.00 5.78 -0.78
CA GLU A 54 -8.57 6.76 0.23
C GLU A 54 -9.71 7.62 0.80
N SER A 55 -10.95 7.11 0.77
CA SER A 55 -12.15 7.86 1.17
C SER A 55 -12.49 7.75 2.66
N ILE A 56 -11.72 6.96 3.43
CA ILE A 56 -11.85 6.89 4.88
C ILE A 56 -10.68 7.61 5.55
N SER A 57 -10.97 8.37 6.60
CA SER A 57 -9.93 8.98 7.41
C SER A 57 -9.15 7.90 8.19
N PRO A 58 -7.81 7.90 8.17
CA PRO A 58 -7.02 6.96 8.94
C PRO A 58 -7.20 7.21 10.45
N PRO A 59 -7.08 6.18 11.29
CA PRO A 59 -7.22 6.32 12.74
C PRO A 59 -6.09 7.14 13.39
N TYR A 60 -4.97 7.30 12.68
CA TYR A 60 -3.82 8.08 13.11
C TYR A 60 -3.30 8.91 11.93
N ILE A 61 -3.07 10.18 12.19
CA ILE A 61 -2.47 11.13 11.25
C ILE A 61 -1.18 11.63 11.93
N PRO A 62 0.01 11.32 11.40
CA PRO A 62 1.25 11.80 11.97
C PRO A 62 1.37 13.32 11.84
N THR A 63 2.06 13.94 12.79
CA THR A 63 2.38 15.38 12.72
C THR A 63 3.52 15.59 11.73
N ILE A 64 3.37 16.60 10.88
CA ILE A 64 4.37 17.03 9.89
C ILE A 64 4.42 18.56 9.94
N ASP A 65 5.55 19.11 10.36
CA ASP A 65 5.69 20.54 10.61
C ASP A 65 6.24 21.31 9.40
N SER A 66 6.96 20.62 8.51
CA SER A 66 7.56 21.23 7.31
C SER A 66 7.84 20.20 6.20
N PRO A 67 8.09 20.65 4.95
CA PRO A 67 8.42 19.74 3.84
C PRO A 67 9.68 18.88 4.05
N GLY A 68 10.57 19.27 4.98
CA GLY A 68 11.79 18.53 5.33
C GLY A 68 11.73 17.91 6.73
N ASP A 69 10.55 17.76 7.31
CA ASP A 69 10.39 17.21 8.65
C ASP A 69 10.74 15.72 8.70
N THR A 70 11.77 15.39 9.48
CA THR A 70 12.25 14.03 9.71
C THR A 70 11.93 13.50 11.11
N GLN A 71 11.06 14.15 11.89
CA GLN A 71 10.80 13.78 13.29
C GLN A 71 10.18 12.39 13.49
N ASN A 72 9.54 11.85 12.45
CA ASN A 72 8.94 10.50 12.47
C ASN A 72 9.94 9.42 12.00
N PHE A 73 11.21 9.76 11.81
CA PHE A 73 12.29 8.85 11.44
C PHE A 73 13.27 8.69 12.60
N ASP A 74 13.90 7.52 12.69
CA ASP A 74 14.98 7.29 13.64
C ASP A 74 16.25 8.01 13.18
N GLU A 75 17.02 8.56 14.13
CA GLU A 75 18.36 9.05 13.86
C GLU A 75 19.32 7.86 13.79
N TYR A 76 19.92 7.64 12.63
CA TYR A 76 20.93 6.61 12.41
C TYR A 76 22.20 7.24 11.82
N PRO A 77 23.38 6.65 12.05
CA PRO A 77 24.63 7.18 11.52
C PRO A 77 24.60 7.20 9.99
N ASP A 78 25.07 8.31 9.41
CA ASP A 78 25.27 8.37 7.97
C ASP A 78 26.24 7.27 7.53
N SER A 79 25.96 6.70 6.36
CA SER A 79 26.91 5.83 5.66
C SER A 79 28.20 6.60 5.43
N ASP A 80 29.36 6.03 5.80
CA ASP A 80 30.66 6.62 5.48
C ASP A 80 30.83 6.71 3.95
N PRO A 81 30.85 7.92 3.36
CA PRO A 81 30.99 8.08 1.92
C PRO A 81 32.32 7.51 1.40
N GLY A 82 33.34 7.45 2.25
CA GLY A 82 34.65 6.86 1.94
C GLY A 82 34.64 5.33 1.87
N SER A 83 33.57 4.69 2.34
CA SER A 83 33.40 3.24 2.28
C SER A 83 32.82 2.75 0.94
N LEU A 84 32.28 3.66 0.13
CA LEU A 84 31.71 3.35 -1.17
C LEU A 84 32.82 2.97 -2.17
N LYS A 85 32.74 1.76 -2.71
CA LYS A 85 33.64 1.33 -3.79
C LYS A 85 33.01 1.67 -5.14
N PRO A 86 33.78 2.19 -6.10
CA PRO A 86 33.30 2.35 -7.47
C PRO A 86 32.78 1.00 -8.01
N VAL A 87 31.59 1.04 -8.59
CA VAL A 87 30.97 -0.12 -9.26
C VAL A 87 31.75 -0.42 -10.55
N SER A 88 31.94 -1.69 -10.91
CA SER A 88 32.66 -2.08 -12.11
C SER A 88 31.91 -1.66 -13.39
N ALA A 89 32.62 -1.50 -14.51
CA ALA A 89 31.97 -1.15 -15.78
C ALA A 89 30.92 -2.19 -16.21
N THR A 90 31.22 -3.48 -16.03
CA THR A 90 30.29 -4.58 -16.31
C THR A 90 29.04 -4.52 -15.45
N ASP A 91 29.17 -4.14 -14.17
CA ASP A 91 28.01 -3.99 -13.30
C ASP A 91 27.23 -2.71 -13.65
N GLN A 92 27.88 -1.64 -14.14
CA GLN A 92 27.21 -0.42 -14.61
C GLN A 92 26.38 -0.68 -15.87
N GLU A 93 26.89 -1.47 -16.82
CA GLU A 93 26.17 -1.88 -18.04
C GLU A 93 24.82 -2.55 -17.72
N ALA A 94 24.74 -3.29 -16.61
CA ALA A 94 23.50 -3.97 -16.19
C ALA A 94 22.36 -3.02 -15.76
N PHE A 95 22.64 -1.73 -15.54
CA PHE A 95 21.66 -0.72 -15.13
C PHE A 95 21.40 0.35 -16.20
N GLU A 96 21.91 0.19 -17.42
CA GLU A 96 21.73 1.18 -18.50
C GLU A 96 20.25 1.46 -18.83
N GLU A 97 19.37 0.47 -18.65
CA GLU A 97 17.92 0.59 -18.88
C GLU A 97 17.13 1.06 -17.64
N PHE A 98 17.80 1.23 -16.48
CA PHE A 98 17.13 1.57 -15.22
C PHE A 98 16.45 2.96 -15.28
N ASP A 99 17.08 3.92 -15.96
CA ASP A 99 16.57 5.29 -16.07
C ASP A 99 15.32 5.40 -16.98
N GLU A 100 15.06 4.41 -17.84
CA GLU A 100 13.98 4.48 -18.83
C GLU A 100 12.60 4.03 -18.30
N ILE A 101 12.53 3.35 -17.16
CA ILE A 101 11.30 2.70 -16.67
C ILE A 101 10.46 3.65 -15.77
N GLY A 102 11.08 4.65 -15.14
CA GLY A 102 10.46 5.44 -14.05
C GLY A 102 9.32 6.40 -14.44
N PHE A 103 9.17 6.74 -15.73
CA PHE A 103 8.23 7.78 -16.16
C PHE A 103 6.91 7.27 -16.79
N ARG A 104 6.72 5.96 -16.98
CA ARG A 104 5.61 5.46 -17.80
C ARG A 104 4.33 5.07 -17.03
N GLU A 105 4.36 4.93 -15.71
CA GLU A 105 3.19 4.41 -14.96
C GLU A 105 2.33 5.46 -14.24
N MET A 106 2.77 6.72 -14.10
CA MET A 106 2.00 7.74 -13.37
C MET A 106 0.92 8.47 -14.20
N ASP A 107 1.04 8.52 -15.52
CA ASP A 107 0.09 9.26 -16.37
C ASP A 107 -1.18 8.46 -16.76
N ALA A 108 -1.23 7.15 -16.50
CA ALA A 108 -2.32 6.29 -16.98
C ALA A 108 -3.61 6.33 -16.14
N THR A 109 -3.67 7.08 -15.04
CA THR A 109 -4.87 7.19 -14.18
C THR A 109 -5.49 8.60 -14.13
N ALA A 110 -4.93 9.59 -14.83
CA ALA A 110 -5.40 10.96 -14.82
C ALA A 110 -6.19 11.37 -16.08
N THR A 111 -7.02 10.48 -16.65
CA THR A 111 -7.97 10.91 -17.70
C THR A 111 -9.27 10.14 -17.60
N GLY A 112 -10.19 10.64 -16.79
CA GLY A 112 -11.51 10.04 -16.68
C GLY A 112 -12.46 10.80 -15.78
N ASP A 113 -12.69 12.09 -16.06
CA ASP A 113 -13.94 12.78 -15.72
C ASP A 113 -14.09 13.99 -16.65
N LYS A 114 -14.67 13.77 -17.84
CA LYS A 114 -15.19 14.85 -18.68
C LYS A 114 -16.59 15.19 -18.17
N GLU A 115 -16.74 16.41 -17.67
CA GLU A 115 -18.01 17.05 -17.35
C GLU A 115 -18.97 16.97 -18.55
N ASP A 116 -20.11 16.30 -18.34
CA ASP A 116 -21.27 16.33 -19.23
C ASP A 116 -21.97 17.69 -19.05
N LYS A 117 -21.63 18.67 -19.91
CA LYS A 117 -22.46 19.87 -20.07
C LYS A 117 -23.57 19.56 -21.06
N GLY A 118 -24.72 19.16 -20.53
CA GLY A 118 -25.99 19.17 -21.25
C GLY A 118 -26.35 20.59 -21.68
N GLU A 119 -26.18 20.88 -22.96
CA GLU A 119 -26.76 22.05 -23.62
C GLU A 119 -28.21 21.71 -24.01
N ALA A 120 -29.15 22.10 -23.15
CA ALA A 120 -30.57 22.08 -23.49
C ALA A 120 -30.92 23.34 -24.29
N GLY A 121 -31.52 23.12 -25.45
CA GLY A 121 -31.88 24.15 -26.42
C GLY A 121 -32.84 25.23 -25.92
N GLY A 122 -32.95 26.27 -26.76
CA GLY A 122 -33.81 27.44 -26.55
C GLY A 122 -35.30 27.13 -26.41
N PRO A 123 -36.12 28.18 -26.32
CA PRO A 123 -36.72 28.65 -27.58
C PRO A 123 -36.86 30.18 -27.72
N GLU A 124 -36.93 30.55 -28.99
CA GLU A 124 -37.65 31.65 -29.64
C GLU A 124 -38.41 32.66 -28.75
N SER A 125 -38.07 33.95 -28.88
CA SER A 125 -38.88 34.97 -29.56
C SER A 125 -38.06 36.25 -29.81
#